data_AF-A0A1Q7CAY1-F1
#
_entry.id   AF-A0A1Q7CAY1-F1
#
_cell.length_a   1.000
_cell.length_b   1.000
_cell.length_c   1.000
_cell.angle_alpha   90.00
_cell.angle_beta   90.00
_cell.angle_gamma   90.00
#
_symmetry.space_group_name_H-M   'P 1'
#
loop_
_entity.id
_entity.type
_entity.pdbx_description
1 polymer ?
#
loop_
_entity_poly.entity_id
_entity_poly.type
_entity_poly.pdbx_seq_one_letter_code
_entity_poly.pdbx_strand_id
1 'polypeptide(L)'
;MPRRRHPLFTLRNDRLAGAAPADELLRLLHRFANVILCLNGHVHLNLVQPHANREGSSVGFWEVTTGSMVDWPCQGRVVEIFDAGGGRVAIACTMVDHDGPADPGPALAPAEMAGLHRQLAFNDPIAGALTTRAGTSADRNVILTLPAPFPLRA
;
A
#
# COMPACT_ATOMS: atom_id res chain seq x y z
N MET A 1 16.97 12.24 7.51
CA MET A 1 15.50 12.12 7.69
C MET A 1 15.13 10.65 7.83
N PRO A 2 14.21 10.28 8.74
CA PRO A 2 13.82 8.88 8.95
C PRO A 2 13.04 8.33 7.74
N ARG A 3 13.44 7.15 7.25
CA ARG A 3 12.85 6.42 6.11
C ARG A 3 11.52 5.74 6.49
N ARG A 4 10.53 6.52 6.93
CA ARG A 4 9.22 6.01 7.42
C ARG A 4 8.26 5.52 6.32
N ARG A 5 8.67 5.57 5.05
CA ARG A 5 7.79 5.34 3.88
C ARG A 5 8.07 4.02 3.15
N HIS A 6 9.10 3.28 3.58
CA HIS A 6 9.54 2.06 2.90
C HIS A 6 8.73 0.85 3.36
N PRO A 7 8.44 -0.11 2.47
CA PRO A 7 8.03 -1.44 2.89
C PRO A 7 9.17 -2.17 3.62
N LEU A 8 8.81 -3.13 4.46
CA LEU A 8 9.75 -3.87 5.29
C LEU A 8 10.91 -4.48 4.47
N PHE A 9 10.62 -5.03 3.29
CA PHE A 9 11.65 -5.65 2.45
C PHE A 9 12.67 -4.67 1.85
N THR A 10 12.42 -3.35 1.87
CA THR A 10 13.38 -2.32 1.47
C THR A 10 13.82 -1.41 2.60
N LEU A 11 13.36 -1.68 3.83
CA LEU A 11 13.70 -0.87 4.99
C LEU A 11 15.18 -1.08 5.35
N ARG A 12 16.01 -0.17 4.88
CA ARG A 12 17.43 -0.10 5.19
C ARG A 12 17.78 1.30 5.69
N ASN A 13 18.63 1.37 6.70
CA ASN A 13 19.17 2.63 7.19
C ASN A 13 20.70 2.55 7.29
N ASP A 14 21.33 2.68 6.13
CA ASP A 14 22.79 2.58 5.96
C ASP A 14 23.55 3.80 6.53
N ARG A 15 22.82 4.79 7.06
CA ARG A 15 23.38 6.05 7.61
C ARG A 15 23.55 6.04 9.11
N LEU A 16 23.01 5.05 9.81
CA LEU A 16 23.15 4.87 11.25
C LEU A 16 23.81 3.52 11.50
N ALA A 17 25.01 3.54 12.06
CA ALA A 17 25.62 2.34 12.59
C ALA A 17 24.68 1.74 13.65
N GLY A 18 24.29 0.48 13.49
CA GLY A 18 23.34 -0.21 14.38
C GLY A 18 21.87 0.14 14.15
N ALA A 19 21.49 0.69 13.00
CA ALA A 19 20.08 0.87 12.70
C ALA A 19 19.31 -0.47 12.72
N ALA A 20 18.14 -0.45 13.36
CA ALA A 20 17.28 -1.61 13.50
C ALA A 20 16.96 -2.23 12.12
N PRO A 21 17.31 -3.52 11.89
CA PRO A 21 16.97 -4.21 10.66
C PRO A 21 15.45 -4.38 10.53
N ALA A 22 14.97 -4.66 9.32
CA ALA A 22 13.55 -4.91 9.07
C ALA A 22 12.94 -5.96 10.03
N ASP A 23 13.71 -7.00 10.37
CA ASP A 23 13.30 -8.05 11.31
C ASP A 23 13.09 -7.54 12.75
N GLU A 24 13.82 -6.50 13.16
CA GLU A 24 13.62 -5.90 14.48
C GLU A 24 12.32 -5.09 14.52
N LEU A 25 12.03 -4.33 13.46
CA LEU A 25 10.74 -3.65 13.35
C LEU A 25 9.60 -4.67 13.27
N LEU A 26 9.75 -5.74 12.49
CA LEU A 26 8.77 -6.82 12.40
C LEU A 26 8.49 -7.44 13.78
N ARG A 27 9.55 -7.80 14.53
CA ARG A 27 9.43 -8.30 15.91
C ARG A 27 8.78 -7.29 16.85
N LEU A 28 9.07 -6.01 16.69
CA LEU A 28 8.44 -4.95 17.47
C LEU A 28 6.94 -4.85 17.16
N LEU A 29 6.55 -4.86 15.89
CA LEU A 29 5.15 -4.81 15.48
C LEU A 29 4.37 -6.06 15.95
N HIS A 30 4.96 -7.26 15.85
CA HIS A 30 4.35 -8.50 16.37
C HIS A 30 4.19 -8.51 17.90
N ARG A 31 5.04 -7.79 18.63
CA ARG A 31 4.92 -7.63 20.09
C ARG A 31 3.63 -6.90 20.49
N PHE A 32 3.11 -6.04 19.62
CA PHE A 32 1.90 -5.27 19.87
C PHE A 32 0.74 -5.87 19.07
N ALA A 33 -0.03 -6.74 19.73
CA ALA A 33 -1.13 -7.50 19.11
C ALA A 33 -2.22 -6.62 18.47
N ASN A 34 -2.29 -5.34 18.82
CA ASN A 34 -3.25 -4.38 18.27
C ASN A 34 -2.86 -3.79 16.90
N VAL A 35 -1.70 -4.15 16.35
CA VAL A 35 -1.29 -3.73 14.99
C VAL A 35 -2.01 -4.61 13.97
N ILE A 36 -2.80 -3.99 13.08
CA ILE A 36 -3.58 -4.70 12.05
C ILE A 36 -3.14 -4.38 10.62
N LEU A 37 -2.50 -3.22 10.43
CA LEU A 37 -2.10 -2.69 9.13
C LEU A 37 -0.81 -1.88 9.24
N CYS A 38 0.13 -2.13 8.34
CA CYS A 38 1.24 -1.23 8.02
C CYS A 38 1.02 -0.67 6.61
N LEU A 39 0.84 0.65 6.48
CA LEU A 39 0.63 1.31 5.19
C LEU A 39 1.87 2.10 4.79
N ASN A 40 2.42 1.83 3.60
CA ASN A 40 3.66 2.44 3.12
C ASN A 40 3.70 2.61 1.60
N GLY A 41 4.84 3.04 1.05
CA GLY A 41 5.03 3.33 -0.38
C GLY A 41 6.50 3.27 -0.79
N HIS A 42 7.03 4.35 -1.39
CA HIS A 42 8.45 4.51 -1.76
C HIS A 42 8.99 3.62 -2.90
N VAL A 43 8.52 2.39 -3.05
CA VAL A 43 9.00 1.46 -4.10
C VAL A 43 8.19 1.53 -5.39
N HIS A 44 7.19 2.43 -5.45
CA HIS A 44 6.36 2.67 -6.63
C HIS A 44 5.60 1.42 -7.11
N LEU A 45 5.23 0.54 -6.17
CA LEU A 45 4.54 -0.72 -6.44
C LEU A 45 3.28 -0.81 -5.58
N ASN A 46 2.19 -1.30 -6.15
CA ASN A 46 1.05 -1.80 -5.39
C ASN A 46 1.34 -3.23 -4.94
N LEU A 47 1.38 -3.45 -3.62
CA LEU A 47 1.68 -4.75 -3.05
C LEU A 47 0.89 -4.96 -1.75
N VAL A 48 0.40 -6.17 -1.53
CA VAL A 48 -0.24 -6.58 -0.29
C VAL A 48 0.46 -7.83 0.23
N GLN A 49 0.96 -7.77 1.47
CA GLN A 49 1.70 -8.88 2.08
C GLN A 49 1.14 -9.23 3.47
N PRO A 50 0.89 -10.51 3.77
CA PRO A 50 0.58 -10.94 5.12
C PRO A 50 1.86 -11.07 5.96
N HIS A 51 1.84 -10.51 7.16
CA HIS A 51 2.87 -10.71 8.18
C HIS A 51 2.30 -11.50 9.35
N ALA A 52 2.13 -12.81 9.12
CA ALA A 52 1.63 -13.73 10.14
C ALA A 52 2.61 -13.81 11.32
N ASN A 53 2.10 -13.65 12.56
CA ASN A 53 2.91 -13.98 13.73
C ASN A 53 2.90 -15.50 13.93
N ARG A 54 4.09 -16.11 13.85
CA ARG A 54 4.28 -17.57 14.03
C ARG A 54 4.59 -17.97 15.48
N GLU A 55 4.78 -16.99 16.37
CA GLU A 55 5.05 -17.19 17.78
C GLU A 55 3.77 -17.08 18.63
N GLY A 56 2.96 -18.14 18.57
CA GLY A 56 2.18 -18.64 19.70
C GLY A 56 0.93 -17.89 20.23
N SER A 57 0.72 -16.58 20.06
CA SER A 57 -0.53 -15.96 20.61
C SER A 57 -1.02 -14.61 20.08
N SER A 58 -0.44 -13.99 19.05
CA SER A 58 -1.04 -12.76 18.48
C SER A 58 -1.43 -12.88 17.01
N VAL A 59 -2.46 -12.15 16.64
CA VAL A 59 -2.90 -11.97 15.25
C VAL A 59 -1.77 -11.26 14.50
N GLY A 60 -1.43 -11.74 13.31
CA GLY A 60 -0.51 -11.02 12.41
C GLY A 60 -1.13 -9.72 11.89
N PHE A 61 -0.42 -9.02 11.01
CA PHE A 61 -0.93 -7.81 10.36
C PHE A 61 -0.77 -7.87 8.84
N TRP A 62 -1.47 -6.98 8.13
CA TRP A 62 -1.27 -6.78 6.70
C TRP A 62 -0.30 -5.63 6.45
N GLU A 63 0.62 -5.80 5.52
CA GLU A 63 1.38 -4.69 4.94
C GLU A 63 0.79 -4.35 3.57
N VAL A 64 0.44 -3.07 3.39
CA VAL A 64 -0.07 -2.53 2.13
C VAL A 64 0.89 -1.46 1.65
N THR A 65 1.49 -1.71 0.49
CA THR A 65 2.34 -0.76 -0.22
C THR A 65 1.52 -0.11 -1.33
N THR A 66 1.47 1.21 -1.34
CA THR A 66 0.80 1.98 -2.40
C THR A 66 1.79 2.38 -3.49
N GLY A 67 1.34 2.27 -4.75
CA GLY A 67 2.08 2.82 -5.88
C GLY A 67 2.26 4.34 -5.80
N SER A 68 3.19 4.87 -6.59
CA SER A 68 3.31 6.31 -6.79
C SER A 68 2.22 6.78 -7.75
N MET A 69 1.58 7.91 -7.46
CA MET A 69 0.62 8.52 -8.40
C MET A 69 1.29 9.03 -9.68
N VAL A 70 2.61 9.23 -9.67
CA VAL A 70 3.39 9.74 -10.81
C VAL A 70 3.58 8.68 -11.91
N ASP A 71 3.61 7.39 -11.55
CA ASP A 71 3.81 6.31 -12.53
C ASP A 71 2.49 5.62 -12.86
N TRP A 72 2.46 4.90 -13.98
CA TRP A 72 1.34 4.03 -14.30
C TRP A 72 1.09 3.03 -13.15
N PRO A 73 -0.17 2.87 -12.66
CA PRO A 73 -1.43 3.33 -13.25
C PRO A 73 -1.97 4.70 -12.77
N CYS A 74 -1.17 5.52 -12.10
CA CYS A 74 -1.54 6.85 -11.59
C CYS A 74 -2.65 6.83 -10.53
N GLN A 75 -2.64 5.80 -9.68
CA GLN A 75 -3.74 5.52 -8.77
C GLN A 75 -3.44 5.92 -7.32
N GLY A 76 -4.45 6.48 -6.67
CA GLY A 76 -4.56 6.49 -5.21
C GLY A 76 -5.17 5.19 -4.68
N ARG A 77 -5.21 5.06 -3.36
CA ARG A 77 -5.86 3.94 -2.67
C ARG A 77 -6.68 4.45 -1.49
N VAL A 78 -7.96 4.09 -1.47
CA VAL A 78 -8.81 4.21 -0.29
C VAL A 78 -8.62 2.96 0.57
N VAL A 79 -8.45 3.17 1.87
CA VAL A 79 -8.31 2.10 2.85
C VAL A 79 -9.37 2.28 3.93
N GLU A 80 -10.26 1.32 4.03
CA GLU A 80 -11.37 1.32 4.98
C GLU A 80 -11.18 0.18 5.96
N ILE A 81 -11.41 0.45 7.25
CA ILE A 81 -11.29 -0.53 8.33
C ILE A 81 -12.65 -0.63 9.01
N PHE A 82 -13.22 -1.83 9.04
CA PHE A 82 -14.57 -2.05 9.55
C PHE A 82 -14.71 -3.39 10.27
N ASP A 83 -15.71 -3.47 11.15
CA ASP A 83 -16.13 -4.74 11.76
C ASP A 83 -16.77 -5.63 10.69
N ALA A 84 -16.21 -6.83 10.50
CA ALA A 84 -16.69 -7.80 9.53
C ALA A 84 -17.66 -8.82 10.13
N GLY A 85 -18.02 -8.65 11.41
CA GLY A 85 -18.79 -9.61 12.20
C GLY A 85 -17.95 -10.80 12.64
N GLY A 86 -18.50 -11.59 13.57
CA GLY A 86 -17.89 -12.84 14.02
C GLY A 86 -16.52 -12.67 14.68
N GLY A 87 -16.26 -11.52 15.31
CA GLY A 87 -14.99 -11.23 15.97
C GLY A 87 -13.83 -10.99 14.99
N ARG A 88 -14.11 -10.42 13.81
CA ARG A 88 -13.12 -10.13 12.76
C ARG A 88 -13.14 -8.66 12.37
N VAL A 89 -11.97 -8.12 12.08
CA VAL A 89 -11.83 -6.82 11.41
C VAL A 89 -11.47 -7.06 9.94
N ALA A 90 -12.06 -6.27 9.05
CA ALA A 90 -11.72 -6.24 7.63
C ALA A 90 -11.07 -4.92 7.25
N ILE A 91 -10.17 -5.00 6.28
CA ILE A 91 -9.49 -3.87 5.64
C ILE A 91 -9.81 -3.94 4.16
N ALA A 92 -10.69 -3.07 3.67
CA ALA A 92 -10.94 -2.93 2.25
C ALA A 92 -9.94 -1.94 1.64
N CYS A 93 -9.27 -2.38 0.58
CA CYS A 93 -8.43 -1.55 -0.27
C CYS A 93 -9.15 -1.32 -1.59
N THR A 94 -9.29 -0.07 -2.01
CA THR A 94 -9.90 0.30 -3.29
C THR A 94 -8.99 1.24 -4.04
N MET A 95 -8.57 0.86 -5.25
CA MET A 95 -7.79 1.71 -6.14
C MET A 95 -8.69 2.78 -6.74
N VAL A 96 -8.21 4.02 -6.72
CA VAL A 96 -8.93 5.19 -7.24
C VAL A 96 -8.08 5.88 -8.28
N ASP A 97 -8.61 6.02 -9.49
CA ASP A 97 -8.00 6.85 -10.53
C ASP A 97 -8.26 8.33 -10.24
N HIS A 98 -7.27 9.19 -10.48
CA HIS A 98 -7.55 10.62 -10.52
C HIS A 98 -8.48 10.93 -11.71
N ASP A 99 -9.30 11.97 -11.62
CA ASP A 99 -10.17 12.38 -12.74
C ASP A 99 -9.34 12.97 -13.90
N GLY A 100 -9.88 12.90 -15.12
CA GLY A 100 -9.25 13.40 -16.34
C GLY A 100 -9.74 12.66 -17.59
N PRO A 101 -9.95 13.36 -18.72
CA PRO A 101 -10.47 12.77 -19.94
C PRO A 101 -9.45 11.79 -20.56
N ALA A 102 -9.95 10.79 -21.27
CA ALA A 102 -9.10 9.83 -21.97
C ALA A 102 -8.33 10.46 -23.14
N ASP A 103 -8.94 11.47 -23.79
CA ASP A 103 -8.30 12.35 -24.76
C ASP A 103 -8.17 13.76 -24.14
N PRO A 104 -6.96 14.18 -23.76
CA PRO A 104 -6.72 15.48 -23.13
C PRO A 104 -6.65 16.62 -24.14
N GLY A 105 -6.74 16.37 -25.45
CA GLY A 105 -6.56 17.39 -26.48
C GLY A 105 -5.24 18.16 -26.27
N PRO A 106 -5.26 19.51 -26.22
CA PRO A 106 -4.05 20.31 -26.05
C PRO A 106 -3.55 20.40 -24.61
N ALA A 107 -4.26 19.85 -23.61
CA ALA A 107 -3.85 19.86 -22.20
C ALA A 107 -3.60 21.25 -21.59
N LEU A 108 -4.49 22.21 -21.84
CA LEU A 108 -4.37 23.59 -21.34
C LEU A 108 -5.16 23.82 -20.04
N ALA A 109 -6.17 23.01 -19.75
CA ALA A 109 -6.93 23.02 -18.51
C ALA A 109 -6.45 21.94 -17.53
N PRO A 110 -6.65 22.11 -16.20
CA PRO A 110 -6.22 21.13 -15.20
C PRO A 110 -6.74 19.69 -15.41
N ALA A 111 -8.00 19.53 -15.79
CA ALA A 111 -8.57 18.20 -16.05
C ALA A 111 -7.87 17.53 -17.25
N GLU A 112 -7.59 18.29 -18.30
CA GLU A 112 -6.87 17.81 -19.48
C GLU A 112 -5.41 17.47 -19.15
N MET A 113 -4.73 18.28 -18.35
CA MET A 113 -3.37 17.97 -17.85
C MET A 113 -3.34 16.67 -17.04
N ALA A 114 -4.39 16.38 -16.27
CA ALA A 114 -4.51 15.10 -15.57
C ALA A 114 -4.67 13.93 -16.56
N GLY A 115 -5.49 14.09 -17.60
CA GLY A 115 -5.59 13.12 -18.70
C GLY A 115 -4.25 12.88 -19.40
N LEU A 116 -3.51 13.96 -19.71
CA LEU A 116 -2.18 13.90 -20.31
C LEU A 116 -1.18 13.18 -19.41
N HIS A 117 -1.17 13.47 -18.10
CA HIS A 117 -0.34 12.75 -17.13
C HIS A 117 -0.56 11.24 -17.21
N ARG A 118 -1.82 10.78 -17.25
CA ARG A 118 -2.14 9.36 -17.36
C ARG A 118 -1.63 8.75 -18.67
N GLN A 119 -1.78 9.47 -19.80
CA GLN A 119 -1.26 9.02 -21.09
C GLN A 119 0.27 8.93 -21.10
N LEU A 120 0.97 9.94 -20.57
CA LEU A 120 2.43 9.94 -20.50
C LEU A 120 2.94 8.82 -19.59
N ALA A 121 2.33 8.65 -18.42
CA ALA A 121 2.68 7.59 -17.48
C ALA A 121 2.46 6.20 -18.09
N PHE A 122 1.37 5.97 -18.82
CA PHE A 122 1.12 4.71 -19.54
C PHE A 122 2.23 4.38 -20.55
N ASN A 123 2.72 5.40 -21.27
CA ASN A 123 3.70 5.25 -22.34
C ASN A 123 5.16 5.39 -21.85
N ASP A 124 5.40 5.57 -20.55
CA ASP A 124 6.75 5.67 -20.01
C ASP A 124 7.55 4.37 -20.30
N PRO A 125 8.71 4.43 -20.96
CA PRO A 125 9.46 3.24 -21.37
C PRO A 125 10.10 2.47 -20.20
N ILE A 126 10.18 3.07 -19.01
CA ILE A 126 10.80 2.51 -17.80
C ILE A 126 9.74 2.12 -16.76
N ALA A 127 8.68 2.92 -16.63
CA ALA A 127 7.70 2.87 -15.56
C ALA A 127 6.25 2.66 -16.04
N GLY A 128 6.02 2.52 -17.35
CA GLY A 128 4.69 2.49 -17.95
C GLY A 128 3.98 1.13 -17.89
N ALA A 129 3.07 0.94 -18.85
CA ALA A 129 2.07 -0.13 -18.84
C ALA A 129 2.62 -1.56 -18.78
N LEU A 130 3.86 -1.77 -19.23
CA LEU A 130 4.50 -3.07 -19.27
C LEU A 130 5.18 -3.46 -17.95
N THR A 131 5.19 -2.57 -16.96
CA THR A 131 5.81 -2.85 -15.66
C THR A 131 4.84 -3.57 -14.72
N THR A 132 5.39 -4.16 -13.66
CA THR A 132 4.63 -4.81 -12.60
C THR A 132 4.14 -3.86 -11.51
N ARG A 133 4.38 -2.54 -11.65
CA ARG A 133 4.07 -1.51 -10.63
C ARG A 133 2.59 -1.43 -10.26
N ALA A 134 1.71 -1.80 -11.19
CA ALA A 134 0.27 -1.88 -10.95
C ALA A 134 -0.13 -2.94 -9.90
N GLY A 135 0.75 -3.90 -9.60
CA GLY A 135 0.47 -5.06 -8.76
C GLY A 135 -0.42 -6.09 -9.46
N THR A 136 -0.63 -7.22 -8.80
CA THR A 136 -1.58 -8.25 -9.26
C THR A 136 -3.01 -7.91 -8.81
N SER A 137 -4.00 -8.71 -9.19
CA SER A 137 -5.36 -8.56 -8.65
C SER A 137 -5.42 -8.68 -7.12
N ALA A 138 -4.52 -9.48 -6.53
CA ALA A 138 -4.41 -9.65 -5.08
C ALA A 138 -3.81 -8.43 -4.36
N ASP A 139 -3.20 -7.50 -5.09
CA ASP A 139 -2.56 -6.31 -4.53
C ASP A 139 -3.42 -5.05 -4.62
N ARG A 140 -4.58 -5.12 -5.29
CA ARG A 140 -5.38 -3.98 -5.72
C ARG A 140 -6.68 -3.86 -4.92
N ASN A 141 -7.82 -4.20 -5.53
CA ASN A 141 -9.13 -4.11 -4.92
C ASN A 141 -9.41 -5.38 -4.11
N VAL A 142 -9.13 -5.35 -2.81
CA VAL A 142 -9.16 -6.53 -1.94
C VAL A 142 -9.76 -6.24 -0.59
N ILE A 143 -10.37 -7.26 0.02
CA ILE A 143 -10.82 -7.24 1.42
C ILE A 143 -9.93 -8.19 2.21
N LEU A 144 -9.11 -7.64 3.08
CA LEU A 144 -8.16 -8.36 3.92
C LEU A 144 -8.78 -8.55 5.29
N THR A 145 -8.75 -9.77 5.84
CA THR A 145 -9.40 -10.06 7.12
C THR A 145 -8.43 -10.65 8.12
N LEU A 146 -8.70 -10.37 9.40
CA LEU A 146 -7.96 -10.91 10.52
C LEU A 146 -8.88 -11.01 11.75
N PRO A 147 -8.62 -11.95 12.69
CA PRO A 147 -9.30 -11.92 13.98
C PRO A 147 -9.12 -10.55 14.65
N ALA A 148 -10.17 -10.04 15.28
CA ALA A 148 -10.11 -8.75 15.96
C ALA A 148 -9.18 -8.85 17.18
N PRO A 149 -8.09 -8.07 17.25
CA PRO A 149 -7.18 -8.13 18.39
C PRO A 149 -7.66 -7.27 19.58
N PHE A 150 -8.83 -6.65 19.45
CA PHE A 150 -9.49 -5.82 20.45
C PHE A 150 -11.01 -5.98 20.34
N PRO A 151 -11.77 -5.67 21.42
CA PRO A 151 -13.23 -5.68 21.36
C PRO A 151 -13.75 -4.73 20.27
N LEU A 152 -14.60 -5.24 19.38
CA LEU A 152 -15.31 -4.43 18.39
C LEU A 152 -16.57 -3.84 19.02
N ARG A 153 -16.95 -2.63 18.60
CA ARG A 153 -18.16 -1.98 19.09
C ARG A 153 -19.37 -2.66 18.43
N ALA A 154 -20.32 -3.10 19.25
CA ALA A 154 -21.61 -3.63 18.83
C ALA A 154 -22.48 -2.55 18.18
#